data_AF-G9A7F1-F1
#
_entry.id   AF-G9A7F1-F1
#
_cell.length_a   1.000
_cell.length_b   1.000
_cell.length_c   1.000
_cell.angle_alpha   90.00
_cell.angle_beta   90.00
_cell.angle_gamma   90.00
#
_symmetry.space_group_name_H-M   'P 1'
#
loop_
_entity.id
_entity.type
_entity.pdbx_description
1 polymer ?
#
loop_
_entity_poly.entity_id
_entity_poly.type
_entity_poly.pdbx_seq_one_letter_code
_entity_poly.pdbx_strand_id
1 'polypeptide(L)'
;MPVALPIGHDAATRRERAFARPGPLDTLRGQQLTVKERSALLDCYATPDRTFLEIATSHGVDRERLQELWFDLFLSPTQRS
;
A
#
# COMPACT_ATOMS: atom_id res chain seq x y z
N MET A 1 29.68 4.42 29.18
CA MET A 1 30.16 3.04 28.98
C MET A 1 29.00 2.08 29.20
N PRO A 2 28.83 1.03 28.39
CA PRO A 2 28.24 1.02 27.05
C PRO A 2 26.69 0.84 27.07
N VAL A 3 25.99 1.45 26.10
CA VAL A 3 24.55 1.19 25.87
C VAL A 3 24.45 -0.07 25.00
N ALA A 4 23.92 -1.14 25.57
CA ALA A 4 23.62 -2.36 24.84
C ALA A 4 22.53 -2.07 23.80
N LEU A 5 22.86 -2.12 22.52
CA LEU A 5 21.89 -2.18 21.43
C LEU A 5 21.24 -3.58 21.47
N PRO A 6 19.92 -3.72 21.66
CA PRO A 6 19.27 -5.01 21.49
C PRO A 6 19.21 -5.33 19.99
N ILE A 7 20.26 -6.00 19.51
CA ILE A 7 20.28 -6.69 18.24
C ILE A 7 19.29 -7.86 18.35
N GLY A 8 18.18 -7.81 17.61
CA GLY A 8 17.34 -8.99 17.40
C GLY A 8 15.82 -8.84 17.47
N HIS A 9 15.24 -7.65 17.25
CA HIS A 9 13.77 -7.46 17.28
C HIS A 9 13.26 -6.60 16.11
N ASP A 10 13.66 -6.87 14.87
CA ASP A 10 13.19 -6.06 13.71
C ASP A 10 12.18 -6.79 12.81
N ALA A 11 12.30 -8.12 12.63
CA ALA A 11 11.37 -8.88 11.79
C ALA A 11 9.96 -8.99 12.40
N ALA A 12 9.88 -9.22 13.73
CA ALA A 12 8.60 -9.25 14.44
C ALA A 12 7.95 -7.85 14.42
N THR A 13 8.68 -6.79 14.77
CA THR A 13 8.15 -5.41 14.81
C THR A 13 7.66 -4.90 13.45
N ARG A 14 8.30 -5.28 12.34
CA ARG A 14 7.80 -4.96 10.99
C ARG A 14 6.47 -5.65 10.71
N ARG A 15 6.38 -6.94 11.03
CA ARG A 15 5.17 -7.74 10.82
C ARG A 15 4.04 -7.30 11.75
N GLU A 16 4.34 -6.95 13.00
CA GLU A 16 3.41 -6.37 13.97
C GLU A 16 2.88 -5.00 13.52
N ARG A 17 3.74 -4.15 12.91
CA ARG A 17 3.29 -2.91 12.24
C ARG A 17 2.45 -3.17 10.98
N ALA A 18 2.74 -4.25 10.24
CA ALA A 18 1.92 -4.69 9.11
C ALA A 18 0.57 -5.28 9.56
N PHE A 19 0.43 -5.70 10.82
CA PHE A 19 -0.83 -6.12 11.44
C PHE A 19 -1.58 -4.96 12.13
N ALA A 20 -0.87 -3.92 12.60
CA ALA A 20 -1.47 -2.72 13.21
C ALA A 20 -2.05 -1.73 12.19
N ARG A 21 -1.60 -1.79 10.93
CA ARG A 21 -2.19 -1.06 9.81
C ARG A 21 -3.04 -2.04 9.01
N PRO A 22 -4.27 -1.70 8.59
CA PRO A 22 -5.01 -2.56 7.66
C PRO A 22 -4.11 -2.84 6.46
N GLY A 23 -3.88 -4.14 6.20
CA GLY A 23 -3.07 -4.57 5.07
C GLY A 23 -3.71 -4.09 3.75
N PRO A 24 -2.95 -4.00 2.65
CA PRO A 24 -3.46 -3.54 1.35
C PRO A 24 -4.78 -4.20 0.96
N LEU A 25 -4.88 -5.50 1.19
CA LEU A 25 -6.06 -6.30 0.88
C LEU A 25 -7.30 -5.92 1.70
N ASP A 26 -7.09 -5.47 2.94
CA ASP A 26 -8.16 -5.05 3.85
C ASP A 26 -8.69 -3.66 3.45
N THR A 27 -7.77 -2.71 3.22
CA THR A 27 -8.08 -1.37 2.69
C THR A 27 -8.83 -1.44 1.36
N LEU A 28 -8.48 -2.39 0.48
CA LEU A 28 -9.15 -2.58 -0.81
C LEU A 28 -10.50 -3.30 -0.70
N ARG A 29 -10.82 -3.99 0.41
CA ARG A 29 -12.05 -4.80 0.54
C ARG A 29 -13.30 -3.95 0.72
N GLY A 30 -13.17 -2.77 1.33
CA GLY A 30 -14.28 -1.85 1.61
C GLY A 30 -14.55 -0.81 0.52
N GLN A 31 -13.68 -0.68 -0.48
CA GLN A 31 -13.81 0.34 -1.54
C GLN A 31 -14.53 -0.21 -2.77
N GLN A 32 -15.36 0.64 -3.38
CA GLN A 32 -15.94 0.38 -4.70
C GLN A 32 -14.86 0.60 -5.77
N LEU A 33 -14.07 -0.43 -6.04
CA LEU A 33 -13.02 -0.45 -7.05
C LEU A 33 -13.37 -1.44 -8.15
N THR A 34 -13.05 -1.09 -9.39
CA THR A 34 -13.04 -2.06 -10.48
C THR A 34 -11.93 -3.09 -10.28
N VAL A 35 -12.07 -4.26 -10.90
CA VAL A 35 -11.02 -5.31 -10.87
C VAL A 35 -9.68 -4.78 -11.39
N LYS A 36 -9.71 -3.88 -12.38
CA LYS A 36 -8.51 -3.26 -12.95
C LYS A 36 -7.82 -2.32 -11.96
N GLU A 37 -8.57 -1.42 -11.31
CA GLU A 37 -8.01 -0.52 -10.28
C GLU A 37 -7.40 -1.31 -9.12
N ARG A 38 -8.10 -2.34 -8.65
CA ARG A 38 -7.59 -3.19 -7.56
C ARG A 38 -6.29 -3.90 -7.96
N SER A 39 -6.23 -4.42 -9.18
CA SER A 39 -5.04 -5.10 -9.69
C SER A 39 -3.88 -4.13 -9.86
N ALA A 40 -4.14 -2.93 -10.39
CA ALA A 40 -3.13 -1.88 -10.54
C ALA A 40 -2.57 -1.42 -9.18
N LEU A 41 -3.44 -1.24 -8.17
CA LEU A 41 -2.99 -0.89 -6.82
C LEU A 41 -2.14 -2.00 -6.16
N LEU A 42 -2.48 -3.26 -6.40
CA LEU A 42 -1.65 -4.39 -5.94
C LEU A 42 -0.31 -4.44 -6.68
N ASP A 43 -0.30 -4.16 -7.98
CA ASP A 43 0.93 -4.11 -8.78
C ASP A 43 1.84 -2.96 -8.34
N CYS A 44 1.27 -1.78 -8.04
CA CYS A 44 1.99 -0.65 -7.41
C CYS A 44 2.62 -1.05 -6.08
N TYR A 45 1.92 -1.87 -5.28
CA TYR A 45 2.45 -2.35 -4.02
C TYR A 45 3.54 -3.41 -4.18
N ALA A 46 3.42 -4.27 -5.20
CA ALA A 46 4.37 -5.34 -5.48
C ALA A 46 5.64 -4.85 -6.20
N THR A 47 5.55 -3.78 -6.99
CA THR A 47 6.63 -3.28 -7.86
C THR A 47 6.93 -1.80 -7.59
N PRO A 48 7.64 -1.47 -6.49
CA PRO A 48 7.94 -0.07 -6.14
C PRO A 48 8.91 0.63 -7.12
N ASP A 49 9.57 -0.14 -8.00
CA ASP A 49 10.47 0.37 -9.03
C ASP A 49 9.72 0.90 -10.26
N ARG A 50 8.48 0.44 -10.47
CA ARG A 50 7.65 0.85 -11.61
C ARG A 50 6.87 2.11 -11.30
N THR A 51 6.76 2.99 -12.29
CA THR A 51 5.99 4.23 -12.13
C THR A 51 4.49 3.97 -12.19
N PHE A 52 3.70 4.84 -11.54
CA PHE A 52 2.23 4.79 -11.64
C PHE A 52 1.73 4.83 -13.09
N LEU A 53 2.42 5.56 -13.98
CA LEU A 53 2.06 5.65 -15.39
C LEU A 53 2.21 4.30 -16.10
N GLU A 54 3.32 3.60 -15.88
CA GLU A 54 3.56 2.28 -16.47
C GLU A 54 2.52 1.26 -16.00
N ILE A 55 2.22 1.25 -14.71
CA ILE A 55 1.25 0.32 -14.12
C ILE A 55 -0.16 0.67 -14.60
N ALA A 56 -0.54 1.95 -14.61
CA ALA A 56 -1.83 2.40 -15.11
C ALA A 56 -2.05 1.99 -16.57
N THR A 57 -1.01 2.16 -17.40
CA THR A 57 -1.01 1.75 -18.81
C THR A 57 -1.18 0.24 -18.94
N SER A 58 -0.45 -0.56 -18.16
CA SER A 58 -0.52 -2.02 -18.19
C SER A 58 -1.91 -2.55 -17.81
N HIS A 59 -2.60 -1.89 -16.87
CA HIS A 59 -3.92 -2.30 -16.41
C HIS A 59 -5.08 -1.61 -17.14
N GLY A 60 -4.79 -0.65 -18.03
CA GLY A 60 -5.79 0.14 -18.73
C GLY A 60 -6.67 0.95 -17.78
N VAL A 61 -6.05 1.52 -16.75
CA VAL A 61 -6.68 2.47 -15.81
C VAL A 61 -6.09 3.85 -16.03
N ASP A 62 -6.82 4.88 -15.60
CA ASP A 62 -6.29 6.23 -15.64
C ASP A 62 -5.19 6.41 -14.58
N ARG A 63 -4.10 7.09 -14.96
CA ARG A 63 -2.95 7.33 -14.08
C ARG A 63 -3.33 8.20 -12.89
N GLU A 64 -4.05 9.29 -13.13
CA GLU A 64 -4.42 10.25 -12.08
C GLU A 64 -5.36 9.59 -11.08
N ARG A 65 -6.33 8.82 -11.57
CA ARG A 65 -7.21 7.97 -10.76
C ARG A 65 -6.43 6.97 -9.91
N LEU A 66 -5.43 6.30 -10.48
CA LEU A 66 -4.59 5.34 -9.75
C LEU A 66 -3.78 6.03 -8.63
N GLN A 67 -3.22 7.20 -8.91
CA GLN A 67 -2.50 7.99 -7.92
C GLN A 67 -3.44 8.44 -6.79
N GLU A 68 -4.59 9.03 -7.10
CA GLU A 68 -5.58 9.48 -6.11
C GLU A 68 -5.98 8.33 -5.18
N LEU A 69 -6.32 7.17 -5.74
CA LEU A 69 -6.65 5.97 -4.97
C LEU A 69 -5.48 5.50 -4.10
N TRP A 70 -4.25 5.54 -4.63
CA TRP A 70 -3.08 5.18 -3.86
C TRP A 70 -2.86 6.11 -2.66
N PHE A 71 -2.95 7.43 -2.89
CA PHE A 71 -2.80 8.43 -1.83
C PHE A 71 -3.92 8.31 -0.78
N ASP A 72 -5.18 8.22 -1.20
CA ASP A 72 -6.37 8.07 -0.33
C ASP A 72 -6.31 6.80 0.51
N LEU A 73 -5.82 5.69 -0.06
CA LEU A 73 -5.87 4.40 0.62
C LEU A 73 -4.65 4.10 1.49
N PHE A 74 -3.46 4.47 1.03
CA PHE A 74 -2.21 4.05 1.66
C PHE A 74 -1.49 5.14 2.43
N LEU A 75 -1.67 6.41 2.04
CA LEU A 75 -0.94 7.54 2.62
C LEU A 75 -1.81 8.35 3.58
N SER A 76 -3.05 8.61 3.20
CA SER A 76 -4.03 9.30 4.03
C SER A 76 -5.31 8.49 4.07
N PRO A 77 -5.34 7.33 4.76
CA PRO A 77 -6.58 6.59 4.97
C PRO A 77 -7.54 7.55 5.67
N THR A 78 -8.42 8.17 4.89
CA THR A 78 -9.36 9.14 5.43
C THR A 78 -10.13 8.37 6.47
N GLN A 79 -9.98 8.75 7.74
CA GLN A 79 -10.74 8.15 8.82
C GLN A 79 -12.18 8.58 8.59
N ARG A 80 -12.91 7.82 7.78
CA ARG A 80 -14.36 7.93 7.71
C ARG A 80 -14.87 7.37 9.04
N SER A 81 -14.98 8.28 9.99
CA SER A 81 -15.72 8.12 11.24
C SER A 81 -17.20 7.86 10.99
#